data_AF-A0A7Y0CVV6-F1
#
_entry.id   AF-A0A7Y0CVV6-F1
#
_cell.length_a   1.000
_cell.length_b   1.000
_cell.length_c   1.000
_cell.angle_alpha   90.00
_cell.angle_beta   90.00
_cell.angle_gamma   90.00
#
_symmetry.space_group_name_H-M   'P 1'
#
loop_
_entity.id
_entity.type
_entity.pdbx_description
1 polymer ?
#
loop_
_entity_poly.entity_id
_entity_poly.type
_entity_poly.pdbx_seq_one_letter_code
_entity_poly.pdbx_strand_id
1 'polypeptide(L)'
;MAIRIPDLESALSLKGAAFRLPGSNRVRHLQDAVTLFACLDEAQPDISKSMKKNINNLISAMDNAEAWSFADPMNRRRAIRAIRAVQPAGEPPALVLPRRPGRGPTTGDPKR
;
A
#
# COMPACT_ATOMS: atom_id res chain seq x y z
N MET A 1 -4.50 33.27 -11.07
CA MET A 1 -4.10 32.34 -10.00
C MET A 1 -4.11 30.94 -10.59
N ALA A 2 -2.96 30.26 -10.65
CA ALA A 2 -2.86 28.92 -11.22
C ALA A 2 -2.95 27.87 -10.10
N ILE A 3 -3.85 26.89 -10.25
CA ILE A 3 -3.94 25.74 -9.35
C ILE A 3 -2.81 24.78 -9.74
N ARG A 4 -1.95 24.40 -8.79
CA ARG A 4 -0.92 23.36 -8.98
C ARG A 4 -1.45 22.05 -8.43
N ILE A 5 -1.59 21.06 -9.31
CA ILE A 5 -1.94 19.70 -8.91
C ILE A 5 -0.63 18.96 -8.60
N PRO A 6 -0.51 18.31 -7.43
CA PRO A 6 0.67 17.53 -7.10
C PRO A 6 0.81 16.33 -8.05
N ASP A 7 2.06 15.95 -8.34
CA ASP A 7 2.38 14.63 -8.89
C ASP A 7 2.00 13.51 -7.91
N LEU A 8 2.10 12.26 -8.37
CA LEU A 8 1.63 11.10 -7.61
C LEU A 8 2.46 10.89 -6.32
N GLU A 9 3.76 11.08 -6.39
CA GLU A 9 4.68 10.95 -5.26
C GLU A 9 4.42 12.02 -4.20
N SER A 10 4.20 13.26 -4.62
CA SER A 10 3.84 14.38 -3.75
C SER A 10 2.46 14.17 -3.14
N ALA A 11 1.49 13.68 -3.92
CA ALA A 11 0.16 13.34 -3.43
C ALA A 11 0.23 12.24 -2.35
N LEU A 12 1.01 11.18 -2.57
CA LEU A 12 1.25 10.12 -1.59
C LEU A 12 1.90 10.66 -0.31
N SER A 13 2.95 11.48 -0.46
CA SER A 13 3.61 12.13 0.67
C SER A 13 2.65 13.00 1.48
N LEU A 14 1.78 13.77 0.81
CA LEU A 14 0.76 14.61 1.44
C LEU A 14 -0.28 13.77 2.18
N LYS A 15 -0.75 12.65 1.60
CA LYS A 15 -1.64 11.72 2.30
C LYS A 15 -0.97 11.16 3.55
N GLY A 16 0.33 10.85 3.49
CA GLY A 16 1.08 10.34 4.65
C GLY A 16 1.31 11.37 5.73
N ALA A 17 1.47 12.64 5.37
CA ALA A 17 1.50 13.74 6.33
C ALA A 17 0.13 13.93 7.00
N ALA A 18 -0.96 13.97 6.21
CA ALA A 18 -2.32 14.17 6.69
C ALA A 18 -2.80 13.04 7.61
N PHE A 19 -2.46 11.79 7.29
CA PHE A 19 -2.78 10.60 8.10
C PHE A 19 -2.30 10.69 9.56
N ARG A 20 -1.25 11.48 9.84
CA ARG A 20 -0.71 11.66 11.20
C ARG A 20 -1.40 12.77 11.99
N LEU A 21 -2.21 13.60 11.35
CA LEU A 21 -2.90 14.71 12.02
C LEU A 21 -4.17 14.20 12.73
N PRO A 22 -4.45 14.66 13.97
CA PRO A 22 -5.66 14.30 14.71
C PRO A 22 -6.92 14.82 14.00
N GLY A 23 -8.03 14.08 14.10
CA GLY A 23 -9.32 14.44 13.50
C GLY A 23 -9.47 14.15 12.00
N SER A 24 -8.43 13.63 11.34
CA SER A 24 -8.51 13.18 9.96
C SER A 24 -9.23 11.83 9.84
N ASN A 25 -9.98 11.60 8.75
CA ASN A 25 -10.48 10.27 8.44
C ASN A 25 -9.31 9.40 7.97
N ARG A 26 -8.64 8.76 8.94
CA ARG A 26 -7.41 7.99 8.74
C ARG A 26 -7.59 6.87 7.73
N VAL A 27 -8.73 6.16 7.79
CA VAL A 27 -9.06 5.08 6.85
C VAL A 27 -9.16 5.62 5.42
N ARG A 28 -9.84 6.75 5.22
CA ARG A 28 -9.95 7.37 3.90
C ARG A 28 -8.59 7.76 3.33
N HIS A 29 -7.66 8.25 4.17
CA HIS A 29 -6.30 8.51 3.72
C HIS A 29 -5.55 7.26 3.27
N LEU A 30 -5.79 6.12 3.91
CA LEU A 30 -5.21 4.83 3.49
C LEU A 30 -5.83 4.34 2.17
N GLN A 31 -7.15 4.48 1.99
CA GLN A 31 -7.85 4.11 0.76
C GLN A 31 -7.41 4.97 -0.44
N ASP A 32 -7.29 6.28 -0.24
CA ASP A 32 -6.77 7.20 -1.25
C ASP A 32 -5.32 6.82 -1.60
N ALA A 33 -4.50 6.48 -0.59
CA ALA A 33 -3.12 6.07 -0.82
C ALA A 33 -3.01 4.75 -1.60
N VAL A 34 -3.89 3.77 -1.37
CA VAL A 34 -3.95 2.55 -2.21
C VAL A 34 -4.23 2.90 -3.66
N THR A 35 -5.16 3.81 -3.92
CA THR A 35 -5.48 4.29 -5.28
C THR A 35 -4.27 4.98 -5.91
N LEU A 36 -3.59 5.86 -5.17
CA LEU A 36 -2.41 6.56 -5.66
C LEU A 36 -1.24 5.62 -5.95
N PHE A 37 -1.00 4.61 -5.11
CA PHE A 37 -0.01 3.57 -5.40
C PHE A 37 -0.37 2.75 -6.64
N ALA A 38 -1.66 2.49 -6.88
CA ALA A 38 -2.10 1.80 -8.10
C ALA A 38 -1.83 2.64 -9.35
N CYS A 39 -1.96 3.97 -9.26
CA CYS A 39 -1.64 4.89 -10.36
C CYS A 39 -0.13 5.09 -10.56
N LEU A 40 0.67 4.93 -9.50
CA LEU A 40 2.12 5.17 -9.55
C LEU A 40 2.88 4.17 -10.43
N ASP A 41 2.27 3.07 -10.92
CA ASP A 41 2.77 1.91 -11.69
C ASP A 41 4.03 2.12 -12.60
N GLU A 42 5.13 2.60 -12.00
CA GLU A 42 6.40 2.97 -12.59
C GLU A 42 7.51 2.14 -11.94
N ALA A 43 8.55 1.84 -12.72
CA ALA A 43 9.63 0.96 -12.30
C ALA A 43 10.50 1.57 -11.18
N GLN A 44 10.59 2.90 -11.10
CA GLN A 44 11.34 3.62 -10.05
C GLN A 44 10.75 5.02 -9.79
N PRO A 45 9.88 5.18 -8.78
CA PRO A 45 9.33 6.49 -8.46
C PRO A 45 10.41 7.42 -7.87
N ASP A 46 10.40 8.69 -8.28
CA ASP A 46 11.36 9.70 -7.80
C ASP A 46 10.92 10.25 -6.44
N ILE A 47 11.34 9.59 -5.37
CA ILE A 47 10.90 9.89 -4.00
C ILE A 47 12.07 10.44 -3.19
N SER A 48 11.96 11.72 -2.82
CA SER A 48 12.90 12.34 -1.89
C SER A 48 12.87 11.71 -0.49
N LYS A 49 13.94 11.91 0.29
CA LYS A 49 14.07 11.35 1.66
C LYS A 49 12.94 11.78 2.60
N SER A 50 12.49 13.03 2.50
CA SER A 50 11.39 13.56 3.34
C SER A 50 10.04 12.92 2.96
N MET A 51 9.79 12.76 1.66
CA MET A 51 8.60 12.09 1.14
C MET A 51 8.57 10.63 1.55
N LYS A 52 9.71 9.94 1.44
CA LYS A 52 9.85 8.52 1.82
C LYS A 52 9.43 8.28 3.27
N LYS A 53 9.77 9.17 4.20
CA LYS A 53 9.32 9.08 5.60
C LYS A 53 7.78 9.10 5.70
N ASN A 54 7.10 10.00 4.98
CA ASN A 54 5.65 10.09 5.00
C ASN A 54 4.99 8.86 4.37
N ILE A 55 5.51 8.43 3.22
CA ILE A 55 5.01 7.28 2.47
C ILE A 55 5.19 5.98 3.26
N ASN A 56 6.33 5.80 3.94
CA ASN A 56 6.56 4.62 4.78
C ASN A 56 5.55 4.51 5.94
N ASN A 57 5.12 5.63 6.53
CA ASN A 57 4.10 5.61 7.57
C ASN A 57 2.73 5.12 7.03
N LEU A 58 2.38 5.48 5.79
CA LEU A 58 1.18 4.94 5.14
C LEU A 58 1.31 3.43 4.93
N ILE A 59 2.44 2.99 4.35
CA ILE A 59 2.68 1.58 4.05
C ILE A 59 2.57 0.74 5.33
N SER A 60 3.20 1.17 6.44
CA SER A 60 3.10 0.47 7.73
C SER A 60 1.67 0.41 8.28
N ALA A 61 0.82 1.39 7.96
CA ALA A 61 -0.59 1.42 8.38
C ALA A 61 -1.54 0.69 7.42
N MET A 62 -1.06 0.23 6.26
CA MET A 62 -1.85 -0.49 5.26
C MET A 62 -2.04 -1.98 5.58
N ASP A 63 -1.51 -2.47 6.70
CA ASP A 63 -1.90 -3.77 7.27
C ASP A 63 -3.29 -3.69 7.95
N ASN A 64 -4.26 -3.18 7.20
CA ASN A 64 -5.65 -3.00 7.59
C ASN A 64 -6.53 -3.30 6.38
N ALA A 65 -7.46 -4.27 6.48
CA ALA A 65 -8.31 -4.68 5.37
C ALA A 65 -9.19 -3.53 4.83
N GLU A 66 -9.59 -2.59 5.69
CA GLU A 66 -10.41 -1.45 5.33
C GLU A 66 -9.67 -0.46 4.41
N ALA A 67 -8.34 -0.41 4.47
CA ALA A 67 -7.53 0.38 3.54
C ALA A 67 -7.71 -0.09 2.07
N TRP A 68 -8.04 -1.36 1.87
CA TRP A 68 -8.11 -2.00 0.55
C TRP A 68 -9.55 -2.21 0.06
N SER A 69 -10.55 -1.87 0.86
CA SER A 69 -11.96 -2.25 0.64
C SER A 69 -12.51 -1.78 -0.71
N PHE A 70 -12.12 -0.60 -1.18
CA PHE A 70 -12.57 -0.02 -2.46
C PHE A 70 -11.71 -0.37 -3.66
N ALA A 71 -10.53 -0.95 -3.47
CA ALA A 71 -9.62 -1.27 -4.57
C ALA A 71 -10.05 -2.58 -5.27
N ASP A 72 -10.30 -2.52 -6.57
CA ASP A 72 -10.51 -3.72 -7.39
C ASP A 72 -9.23 -4.59 -7.48
N PRO A 73 -9.33 -5.86 -7.92
CA PRO A 73 -8.17 -6.76 -7.97
C PRO A 73 -6.99 -6.28 -8.81
N MET A 74 -7.22 -5.50 -9.87
CA MET A 74 -6.15 -4.96 -10.71
C MET A 74 -5.42 -3.84 -9.98
N ASN A 75 -6.16 -2.89 -9.40
CA ASN A 75 -5.60 -1.78 -8.64
C ASN A 75 -4.86 -2.26 -7.40
N ARG A 76 -5.35 -3.31 -6.73
CA ARG A 76 -4.60 -3.99 -5.66
C ARG A 76 -3.23 -4.47 -6.15
N ARG A 77 -3.17 -5.20 -7.27
CA ARG A 77 -1.90 -5.71 -7.82
C ARG A 77 -0.91 -4.61 -8.18
N ARG A 78 -1.38 -3.52 -8.79
CA ARG A 78 -0.56 -2.35 -9.12
C ARG A 78 -0.02 -1.66 -7.87
N ALA A 79 -0.89 -1.39 -6.90
CA ALA A 79 -0.48 -0.78 -5.64
C ALA A 79 0.59 -1.60 -4.91
N ILE A 80 0.44 -2.93 -4.88
CA ILE A 80 1.41 -3.83 -4.28
C ILE A 80 2.78 -3.75 -4.99
N ARG A 81 2.78 -3.68 -6.32
CA ARG A 81 4.00 -3.53 -7.12
C ARG A 81 4.70 -2.21 -6.81
N ALA A 82 3.95 -1.11 -6.79
CA ALA A 82 4.48 0.21 -6.44
C ALA A 82 5.03 0.25 -5.01
N ILE A 83 4.33 -0.31 -4.03
CA ILE A 83 4.81 -0.40 -2.64
C ILE A 83 6.15 -1.14 -2.56
N ARG A 84 6.30 -2.25 -3.31
CA ARG A 84 7.58 -2.99 -3.39
C ARG A 84 8.70 -2.19 -4.05
N ALA A 85 8.39 -1.38 -5.07
CA ALA A 85 9.37 -0.49 -5.69
C ALA A 85 9.84 0.61 -4.73
N VAL A 86 8.94 1.13 -3.89
CA VAL A 86 9.26 2.16 -2.87
C VAL A 86 10.02 1.59 -1.67
N GLN A 87 9.70 0.36 -1.25
CA GLN A 87 10.37 -0.36 -0.16
C GLN A 87 10.92 -1.73 -0.61
N PRO A 88 12.04 -1.78 -1.36
CA PRO A 88 12.60 -3.05 -1.83
C PRO A 88 13.11 -3.96 -0.70
N ALA A 89 13.49 -3.36 0.44
CA ALA A 89 14.07 -4.06 1.61
C ALA A 89 13.09 -4.20 2.79
N GLY A 90 11.86 -3.69 2.67
CA GLY A 90 10.84 -3.78 3.72
C GLY A 90 9.92 -4.97 3.48
N GLU A 91 9.47 -5.63 4.55
CA GLU A 91 8.43 -6.65 4.42
C GLU A 91 7.10 -5.95 4.05
N PRO A 92 6.48 -6.28 2.90
CA PRO A 92 5.21 -5.65 2.53
C PRO A 92 4.12 -6.05 3.55
N PRO A 93 3.06 -5.23 3.74
CA PRO A 93 1.99 -5.55 4.69
C PRO A 93 1.44 -6.98 4.49
N ALA A 94 1.10 -7.70 5.56
CA ALA A 94 0.68 -9.11 5.46
C ALA A 94 -0.55 -9.30 4.56
N LEU A 95 -1.45 -8.31 4.55
CA LEU A 95 -2.63 -8.25 3.68
C LEU A 95 -2.34 -7.93 2.20
N VAL A 96 -1.13 -7.49 1.86
CA VAL A 96 -0.66 -7.28 0.49
C VAL A 96 -0.33 -8.62 -0.20
N LEU A 97 -0.05 -9.67 0.57
CA LEU A 97 0.23 -10.98 0.00
C LEU A 97 -1.08 -11.77 -0.14
N PRO A 98 -1.37 -12.40 -1.30
CA PRO A 98 -2.37 -13.45 -1.31
C PRO A 98 -1.92 -14.49 -0.29
N ARG A 99 -2.78 -14.81 0.69
CA ARG A 99 -2.52 -15.91 1.61
C ARG A 99 -2.15 -17.12 0.77
N ARG A 100 -0.89 -17.58 0.85
CA ARG A 100 -0.53 -18.89 0.29
C ARG A 100 -1.54 -19.87 0.89
N PRO A 101 -2.23 -20.69 0.07
CA PRO A 101 -3.05 -21.75 0.61
C PRO A 101 -2.16 -22.54 1.57
N GLY A 102 -2.54 -22.58 2.84
CA GLY A 102 -1.87 -23.42 3.82
C GLY A 102 -1.82 -24.82 3.25
N ARG A 103 -0.64 -25.44 3.27
CA ARG A 103 -0.48 -26.86 2.95
C ARG A 103 -1.47 -27.60 3.85
N GLY A 104 -2.56 -28.09 3.27
CA GLY A 104 -3.59 -28.83 3.99
C GLY A 104 -2.95 -30.04 4.69
N PRO A 105 -3.59 -30.55 5.76
CA PRO A 105 -3.07 -31.70 6.49
C PRO A 105 -2.89 -32.85 5.50
N THR A 106 -1.68 -33.43 5.46
CA THR A 106 -1.41 -34.66 4.72
C THR A 106 -2.28 -35.76 5.32
N THR A 107 -3.43 -36.00 4.72
CA THR A 107 -4.19 -37.23 4.93
C THR A 107 -3.34 -38.36 4.37
N GLY A 108 -2.72 -39.11 5.25
CA GLY A 108 -1.84 -40.22 4.92
C GLY A 108 -1.92 -41.26 6.00
N ASP A 109 -3.10 -41.86 6.16
CA ASP A 109 -3.23 -43.19 6.74
C ASP A 109 -3.28 -44.19 5.59
N PRO A 110 -2.32 -45.11 5.50
CA PRO A 110 -2.60 -46.42 4.95
C PRO A 110 -2.42 -47.46 6.06
N LYS A 111 -3.55 -48.08 6.39
CA LYS A 111 -3.65 -49.36 7.10
C LYS A 111 -2.53 -50.32 6.72
N ARG A 112 -1.91 -50.93 7.74
CA ARG A 112 -1.60 -52.37 7.76
C ARG A 112 -1.48 -52.87 9.18
#